data_AF-A0A967EW59-F1
#
_entry.id   AF-A0A967EW59-F1
#
_cell.length_a   1.000
_cell.length_b   1.000
_cell.length_c   1.000
_cell.angle_alpha   90.00
_cell.angle_beta   90.00
_cell.angle_gamma   90.00
#
_symmetry.space_group_name_H-M   'P 1'
#
loop_
_entity.id
_entity.type
_entity.pdbx_description
1 polymer ?
#
loop_
_entity_poly.entity_id
_entity_poly.type
_entity_poly.pdbx_seq_one_letter_code
_entity_poly.pdbx_strand_id
1 'polypeptide(L)'
;SLGLGLALLFAFSLSWVMAVLGLLVKNPEAAQSAVFLPVFPLVFASSVFIPTQTLPTWLQGFANNQPITVLTNAIRGLVLGDGVLPAGQTVAGEVLTSLLWIAGILVVFAPLAVRVYRKTVA
;
A
#
# COMPACT_ATOMS: atom_id res chain seq x y z
N SER A 1 12.66 15.11 2.93
CA SER A 1 11.23 15.47 2.98
C SER A 1 10.47 14.35 3.68
N LEU A 2 9.49 14.67 4.54
CA LEU A 2 8.72 13.65 5.28
C LEU A 2 7.99 12.67 4.34
N GLY A 3 7.50 13.15 3.19
CA GLY A 3 6.84 12.31 2.18
C GLY A 3 7.76 11.21 1.61
N LEU A 4 9.04 11.51 1.39
CA LEU A 4 10.01 10.49 0.95
C LEU A 4 10.23 9.42 2.02
N GLY A 5 10.32 9.83 3.29
CA GLY A 5 10.44 8.89 4.41
C GLY A 5 9.25 7.96 4.52
N LEU A 6 8.03 8.49 4.36
CA LEU A 6 6.80 7.70 4.35
C LEU A 6 6.76 6.71 3.17
N ALA A 7 7.16 7.15 1.97
CA ALA A 7 7.23 6.29 0.79
C ALA A 7 8.22 5.13 0.98
N LEU A 8 9.41 5.42 1.52
CA LEU A 8 10.43 4.41 1.81
C LEU A 8 9.97 3.42 2.88
N LEU A 9 9.30 3.90 3.94
CA LEU A 9 8.76 3.03 4.98
C LEU A 9 7.64 2.12 4.44
N PHE A 10 6.79 2.65 3.55
CA PHE A 10 5.79 1.85 2.87
C PHE A 10 6.41 0.80 1.95
N ALA A 11 7.40 1.17 1.13
CA ALA A 11 8.13 0.23 0.29
C ALA A 11 8.83 -0.86 1.13
N PHE A 12 9.41 -0.50 2.27
CA PHE A 12 9.98 -1.46 3.22
C PHE A 12 8.92 -2.44 3.74
N SER A 13 7.73 -1.96 4.11
CA SER A 13 6.64 -2.84 4.53
C SER A 13 6.21 -3.83 3.44
N LEU A 14 6.11 -3.38 2.18
CA LEU A 14 5.78 -4.23 1.04
C LEU A 14 6.87 -5.26 0.73
N SER A 15 8.14 -4.98 1.06
CA SER A 15 9.22 -5.96 0.85
C SER A 15 9.00 -7.26 1.64
N TRP A 16 8.35 -7.19 2.81
CA TRP A 16 7.95 -8.37 3.58
C TRP A 16 6.85 -9.18 2.90
N VAL A 17 5.91 -8.51 2.23
CA VAL A 17 4.88 -9.19 1.40
C VAL A 17 5.58 -9.95 0.27
N MET A 18 6.52 -9.31 -0.41
CA MET A 18 7.29 -9.93 -1.49
C MET A 18 8.16 -11.07 -0.99
N ALA A 19 8.75 -10.96 0.20
CA ALA A 19 9.52 -12.03 0.83
C ALA A 19 8.65 -13.27 1.08
N VAL A 20 7.43 -13.11 1.61
CA VAL A 20 6.48 -14.22 1.78
C VAL A 20 6.15 -14.86 0.42
N LEU A 21 5.83 -14.05 -0.60
CA LEU A 21 5.50 -14.57 -1.92
C LEU A 21 6.68 -15.32 -2.55
N GLY A 22 7.88 -14.76 -2.48
CA GLY A 22 9.10 -15.40 -3.02
C GLY A 22 9.45 -16.72 -2.33
N LEU A 23 9.09 -16.89 -1.06
CA LEU A 23 9.32 -18.13 -0.32
C LEU A 23 8.24 -19.19 -0.55
N LEU A 24 7.01 -18.79 -0.92
CA LEU A 24 5.88 -19.70 -1.11
C LEU A 24 5.72 -20.17 -2.56
N VAL A 25 6.13 -19.35 -3.53
CA VAL A 25 5.89 -19.63 -4.94
C VAL A 25 6.99 -20.52 -5.52
N LYS A 26 6.57 -21.54 -6.30
CA LYS A 26 7.47 -22.57 -6.86
C LYS A 26 8.01 -22.22 -8.25
N ASN A 27 7.40 -21.29 -8.99
CA ASN A 27 7.87 -20.85 -10.31
C ASN A 27 7.66 -19.33 -10.54
N PRO A 28 8.48 -18.70 -11.39
CA PRO A 28 8.41 -17.26 -11.63
C PRO A 28 7.06 -16.77 -12.18
N GLU A 29 6.41 -17.57 -13.02
CA GLU A 29 5.14 -17.21 -13.66
C GLU A 29 4.02 -17.05 -12.63
N ALA A 30 3.89 -17.99 -11.70
CA ALA A 30 2.90 -17.89 -10.62
C ALA A 30 3.20 -16.73 -9.67
N ALA A 31 4.48 -16.35 -9.50
CA ALA A 31 4.87 -15.24 -8.64
C ALA A 31 4.40 -13.92 -9.27
N GLN A 32 4.63 -13.77 -10.58
CA GLN A 32 4.17 -12.62 -11.33
C GLN A 32 2.64 -12.48 -11.25
N SER A 33 1.88 -13.55 -11.48
CA SER A 33 0.42 -13.52 -11.39
C SER A 33 -0.08 -13.20 -9.97
N ALA A 34 0.56 -13.78 -8.95
CA ALA A 34 0.20 -13.56 -7.54
C ALA A 34 0.40 -12.10 -7.09
N VAL A 35 1.40 -11.40 -7.64
CA VAL A 35 1.62 -9.97 -7.39
C VAL A 35 0.70 -9.12 -8.26
N PHE A 36 0.62 -9.41 -9.55
CA PHE A 36 -0.11 -8.56 -10.49
C PHE A 36 -1.61 -8.50 -10.20
N LEU A 37 -2.24 -9.64 -9.93
CA LEU A 37 -3.69 -9.73 -9.74
C LEU A 37 -4.23 -8.81 -8.62
N PRO A 38 -3.62 -8.74 -7.41
CA PRO A 38 -4.04 -7.78 -6.39
C PRO A 38 -3.50 -6.36 -6.60
N VAL A 39 -2.29 -6.20 -7.14
CA VAL A 39 -1.71 -4.86 -7.34
C VAL A 39 -2.44 -4.08 -8.42
N PHE A 40 -2.88 -4.73 -9.48
CA PHE A 40 -3.63 -4.10 -10.57
C PHE A 40 -4.85 -3.31 -10.07
N PRO A 41 -5.85 -3.91 -9.41
CA PRO A 41 -7.01 -3.16 -8.94
C PRO A 41 -6.65 -2.13 -7.87
N LEU A 42 -5.68 -2.42 -6.98
CA LEU A 42 -5.24 -1.47 -5.95
C LEU A 42 -4.64 -0.21 -6.54
N VAL A 43 -3.83 -0.33 -7.60
CA VAL A 43 -3.17 0.80 -8.24
C VAL A 43 -4.12 1.52 -9.20
N PHE A 44 -4.89 0.79 -10.01
CA PHE A 44 -5.83 1.39 -10.96
C PHE A 44 -7.02 2.08 -10.30
N ALA A 45 -7.55 1.53 -9.20
CA ALA A 45 -8.64 2.17 -8.44
C ALA A 45 -8.14 3.20 -7.40
N SER A 46 -6.87 3.60 -7.48
CA SER A 46 -6.29 4.57 -6.54
C SER A 46 -6.39 6.02 -7.01
N SER A 47 -6.13 6.94 -6.08
CA SER A 47 -5.96 8.37 -6.40
C SER A 47 -4.72 8.69 -7.25
N VAL A 48 -3.86 7.71 -7.56
CA VAL A 48 -2.63 7.93 -8.33
C VAL A 48 -2.93 8.46 -9.73
N PHE A 49 -3.92 7.88 -10.41
CA PHE A 49 -4.25 8.23 -11.80
C PHE A 49 -5.34 9.31 -11.91
N ILE A 50 -6.39 9.20 -11.10
CA ILE A 50 -7.54 10.09 -11.15
C ILE A 50 -8.03 10.41 -9.74
N PRO A 51 -8.64 11.59 -9.51
CA PRO A 51 -9.27 11.90 -8.24
C PRO A 51 -10.37 10.86 -7.94
N THR A 52 -10.37 10.30 -6.73
CA THR A 52 -11.30 9.23 -6.36
C THR A 52 -12.77 9.66 -6.38
N GLN A 53 -13.06 10.97 -6.34
CA GLN A 53 -14.42 11.53 -6.41
C GLN A 53 -15.06 11.35 -7.79
N THR A 54 -14.25 11.14 -8.84
CA THR A 54 -14.77 10.92 -10.20
C THR A 54 -15.13 9.45 -10.46
N LEU A 55 -14.80 8.55 -9.53
CA LEU A 55 -15.16 7.14 -9.63
C LEU A 55 -16.65 6.92 -9.36
N PRO A 56 -17.25 5.83 -9.88
CA PRO A 56 -18.59 5.43 -9.52
C PRO A 56 -18.76 5.30 -8.00
N THR A 57 -19.91 5.74 -7.46
CA THR A 57 -20.15 5.83 -6.00
C THR A 57 -19.90 4.51 -5.27
N TRP A 58 -20.24 3.38 -5.89
CA TRP A 58 -20.01 2.04 -5.32
C TRP A 58 -18.52 1.71 -5.13
N LEU A 59 -17.63 2.34 -5.91
CA LEU A 59 -16.19 2.11 -5.86
C LEU A 59 -15.46 3.11 -4.96
N GLN A 60 -16.03 4.30 -4.75
CA GLN A 60 -15.40 5.36 -3.96
C GLN A 60 -15.03 4.92 -2.54
N GLY A 61 -15.89 4.12 -1.89
CA GLY A 61 -15.61 3.60 -0.54
C GLY A 61 -14.32 2.79 -0.48
N PHE A 62 -14.12 1.85 -1.41
CA PHE A 62 -12.87 1.10 -1.52
C PHE A 62 -11.69 1.99 -1.92
N ALA A 63 -11.89 2.77 -2.99
CA ALA A 63 -10.85 3.63 -3.56
C ALA A 63 -10.28 4.63 -2.54
N ASN A 64 -11.10 5.17 -1.65
CA ASN A 64 -10.67 6.16 -0.65
C ASN A 64 -9.88 5.56 0.52
N ASN A 65 -10.07 4.29 0.86
CA ASN A 65 -9.54 3.71 2.11
C ASN A 65 -8.38 2.73 1.90
N GLN A 66 -8.18 2.27 0.67
CA GLN A 66 -7.13 1.32 0.32
C GLN A 66 -5.71 1.96 0.41
N PRO A 67 -4.66 1.17 0.69
CA PRO A 67 -3.34 1.66 1.11
C PRO A 67 -2.64 2.57 0.09
N ILE A 68 -2.80 2.34 -1.21
CA ILE A 68 -2.16 3.12 -2.28
C ILE A 68 -2.73 4.53 -2.35
N THR A 69 -4.06 4.68 -2.28
CA THR A 69 -4.71 6.01 -2.24
C THR A 69 -4.26 6.80 -1.02
N VAL A 70 -4.33 6.17 0.15
CA VAL A 70 -4.00 6.83 1.42
C VAL A 70 -2.54 7.28 1.42
N LEU A 71 -1.62 6.43 0.99
CA LEU A 71 -0.21 6.78 0.83
C LEU A 71 0.00 7.92 -0.16
N THR A 72 -0.67 7.86 -1.31
CA THR A 72 -0.53 8.86 -2.37
C THR A 72 -1.00 10.22 -1.90
N ASN A 73 -2.15 10.27 -1.22
CA ASN A 73 -2.70 11.49 -0.65
C ASN A 73 -1.79 12.03 0.46
N ALA A 74 -1.30 11.17 1.36
CA ALA A 74 -0.36 11.56 2.40
C ALA A 74 0.93 12.20 1.82
N ILE A 75 1.53 11.57 0.80
CA ILE A 75 2.75 12.09 0.15
C ILE A 75 2.46 13.43 -0.54
N ARG A 76 1.37 13.52 -1.31
CA ARG A 76 0.97 14.76 -1.99
C ARG A 76 0.75 15.89 -0.99
N GLY A 77 0.01 15.62 0.07
CA GLY A 77 -0.24 16.59 1.12
C GLY A 77 1.05 17.02 1.86
N LEU A 78 1.96 16.08 2.16
CA LEU A 78 3.25 16.39 2.79
C LEU A 78 4.19 17.24 1.90
N VAL A 79 4.00 17.21 0.58
CA VAL A 79 4.84 17.93 -0.39
C VAL A 79 4.21 19.25 -0.84
N LEU A 80 2.89 19.26 -1.04
CA LEU A 80 2.15 20.36 -1.67
C LEU A 80 1.20 21.08 -0.68
N GLY A 81 1.01 20.57 0.52
CA GLY A 81 0.09 21.10 1.54
C GLY A 81 -1.32 20.52 1.47
N ASP A 82 -2.17 20.81 2.46
CA ASP A 82 -3.53 20.25 2.58
C ASP A 82 -4.46 20.59 1.41
N GLY A 83 -4.22 21.71 0.70
CA GLY A 83 -5.11 22.19 -0.36
C GLY A 83 -5.21 21.28 -1.61
N VAL A 84 -4.32 20.29 -1.74
CA VAL A 84 -4.38 19.30 -2.83
C VAL A 84 -5.20 18.06 -2.48
N LEU A 85 -5.64 17.95 -1.22
CA LEU A 85 -6.39 16.79 -0.74
C LEU A 85 -7.90 16.94 -1.02
N PRO A 86 -8.60 15.83 -1.23
CA PRO A 86 -10.06 15.81 -1.25
C PRO A 86 -10.70 16.50 -0.04
N ALA A 87 -11.87 17.09 -0.24
CA ALA A 87 -12.62 17.71 0.84
C ALA A 87 -12.87 16.72 1.99
N GLY A 88 -12.56 17.14 3.21
CA GLY A 88 -12.68 16.31 4.43
C GLY A 88 -11.46 15.46 4.76
N GLN A 89 -10.43 15.42 3.89
CA GLN A 89 -9.14 14.79 4.20
C GLN A 89 -8.15 15.82 4.74
N THR A 90 -7.24 15.37 5.60
CA THR A 90 -6.14 16.19 6.14
C THR A 90 -4.82 15.44 5.98
N VAL A 91 -3.72 16.15 5.82
CA VAL A 91 -2.38 15.55 5.75
C VAL A 91 -2.13 14.64 6.94
N ALA A 92 -2.47 15.10 8.15
CA ALA A 92 -2.27 14.32 9.37
C ALA A 92 -3.08 13.02 9.36
N GLY A 93 -4.34 13.06 8.91
CA GLY A 93 -5.21 11.89 8.80
C GLY A 93 -4.71 10.86 7.77
N GLU A 94 -4.30 11.32 6.59
CA GLU A 94 -3.74 10.47 5.54
C GLU A 94 -2.41 9.84 5.96
N VAL A 95 -1.54 10.61 6.64
CA VAL A 95 -0.28 10.10 7.18
C VAL A 95 -0.54 9.06 8.27
N LEU A 96 -1.45 9.32 9.21
CA LEU A 96 -1.79 8.36 10.26
C LEU A 96 -2.34 7.06 9.65
N THR A 97 -3.27 7.18 8.71
CA THR A 97 -3.88 6.02 8.06
C THR A 97 -2.84 5.24 7.23
N SER A 98 -1.89 5.93 6.58
CA SER A 98 -0.74 5.30 5.92
C SER A 98 0.11 4.51 6.92
N LEU A 99 0.41 5.09 8.08
CA LEU A 99 1.18 4.43 9.13
C LEU A 99 0.45 3.21 9.70
N LEU A 100 -0.88 3.25 9.81
CA LEU A 100 -1.70 2.10 10.22
C LEU A 100 -1.61 0.97 9.18
N TRP A 101 -1.67 1.29 7.89
CA TRP A 101 -1.46 0.30 6.82
C TRP A 101 -0.07 -0.33 6.88
N ILE A 102 0.98 0.49 7.02
CA ILE A 102 2.37 0.05 7.18
C ILE A 102 2.49 -0.89 8.38
N ALA A 103 1.97 -0.48 9.53
CA ALA A 103 2.00 -1.28 10.76
C ALA A 103 1.26 -2.61 10.58
N GLY A 104 0.08 -2.60 9.98
CA GLY A 104 -0.70 -3.80 9.68
C GLY A 104 0.06 -4.77 8.77
N ILE A 105 0.69 -4.26 7.70
CA ILE A 105 1.51 -5.08 6.79
C ILE A 105 2.69 -5.69 7.55
N LEU A 106 3.42 -4.91 8.33
CA LEU A 106 4.58 -5.42 9.09
C LEU A 106 4.18 -6.46 10.13
N VAL A 107 3.12 -6.19 10.91
CA VAL A 107 2.62 -7.11 11.95
C VAL A 107 2.17 -8.44 11.36
N VAL A 108 1.64 -8.46 10.14
CA VAL A 108 1.18 -9.68 9.48
C VAL A 108 2.30 -10.39 8.73
N PHE A 109 2.96 -9.69 7.80
CA PHE A 109 3.85 -10.31 6.82
C PHE A 109 5.27 -10.52 7.34
N ALA A 110 5.78 -9.67 8.24
CA ALA A 110 7.12 -9.89 8.79
C ALA A 110 7.23 -11.21 9.57
N PRO A 111 6.34 -11.52 10.54
CA PRO A 111 6.42 -12.80 11.23
C PRO A 111 6.01 -13.97 10.33
N LEU A 112 5.15 -13.76 9.32
CA LEU A 112 4.83 -14.80 8.33
C LEU A 112 6.08 -15.17 7.50
N ALA A 113 6.83 -14.18 7.00
CA ALA A 113 8.07 -14.40 6.26
C ALA A 113 9.07 -15.19 7.08
N VAL A 114 9.30 -14.79 8.34
CA VAL A 114 10.21 -15.51 9.26
C VAL A 114 9.75 -16.95 9.47
N ARG A 115 8.45 -17.20 9.65
CA ARG A 115 7.91 -18.56 9.83
C ARG A 115 8.07 -19.43 8.58
N VAL A 116 7.79 -18.89 7.39
CA VAL A 116 7.93 -19.62 6.13
C VAL A 116 9.40 -19.91 5.86
N TYR A 117 10.27 -18.89 5.99
CA TYR A 117 11.73 -19.04 5.82
C TYR A 117 12.30 -20.17 6.68
N ARG A 118 11.93 -20.20 7.97
CA ARG A 118 12.38 -21.25 8.90
C ARG A 118 11.91 -22.66 8.51
N LYS A 119 10.77 -22.80 7.81
CA LYS A 119 10.27 -24.11 7.35
C LYS A 119 10.92 -24.57 6.04
N THR A 120 11.40 -23.62 5.24
CA THR A 120 12.00 -23.93 3.92
C THR A 120 13.50 -24.22 4.02
N VAL A 121 14.19 -23.64 5.01
CA VAL A 121 15.65 -23.77 5.19
C VAL A 121 16.05 -24.82 6.23
N ALA A 122 15.16 -25.15 7.17
CA ALA A 122 15.37 -26.26 8.11
C ALA A 122 14.98 -27.60 7.49
#